data_AF-A0AAE1WR69-F1
#
_entry.id   AF-A0AAE1WR69-F1
#
_cell.length_a   1.000
_cell.length_b   1.000
_cell.length_c   1.000
_cell.angle_alpha   90.00
_cell.angle_beta   90.00
_cell.angle_gamma   90.00
#
_symmetry.space_group_name_H-M   'P 1'
#
loop_
_entity.id
_entity.type
_entity.pdbx_description
1 polymer ?
#
loop_
_entity_poly.entity_id
_entity_poly.type
_entity_poly.pdbx_seq_one_letter_code
_entity_poly.pdbx_strand_id
1 'polypeptide(L)'
;MLTRHELDCIYRFFKKYPHPNNNQRREFSDKLGLELFQVKFWFQNKRSQLKTRHEHHKNSHFRTENDELQVENTRCREALSNACCRACGRAIFVAGMSSNEHCLRVENARLREQIEEDLATIVAKFISKPLKHDATIPSSTTSPAIDIEAPRKLKGKQKIEE
;
A
#
# COMPACT_ATOMS: atom_id res chain seq x y z
N MET A 1 -26.46 37.56 32.35
CA MET A 1 -26.85 36.46 31.44
C MET A 1 -27.48 37.13 30.23
N LEU A 2 -26.97 36.92 29.00
CA LEU A 2 -27.56 37.55 27.80
C LEU A 2 -28.95 36.96 27.54
N THR A 3 -29.93 37.81 27.24
CA THR A 3 -31.29 37.37 26.92
C THR A 3 -31.33 36.66 25.56
N ARG A 4 -32.37 35.85 25.32
CA ARG A 4 -32.54 35.14 24.03
C ARG A 4 -32.63 36.11 22.84
N HIS A 5 -33.25 37.28 23.05
CA HIS A 5 -33.33 38.34 22.06
C HIS A 5 -31.96 38.97 21.77
N GLU A 6 -31.18 39.29 22.80
CA GLU A 6 -29.81 39.80 22.64
C GLU A 6 -28.93 38.81 21.87
N LEU A 7 -28.99 37.52 22.23
CA LEU A 7 -28.28 36.46 21.52
C LEU A 7 -28.66 36.42 20.03
N ASP A 8 -29.94 36.49 19.69
CA ASP A 8 -30.41 36.50 18.31
C ASP A 8 -29.93 37.76 17.55
N CYS A 9 -29.97 38.93 18.18
CA CYS A 9 -29.41 40.15 17.60
C CYS A 9 -27.90 40.00 17.30
N ILE A 10 -27.14 39.43 18.24
CA ILE A 10 -25.70 39.18 18.05
C ILE A 10 -25.47 38.15 16.94
N TYR A 11 -26.26 37.08 16.87
CA TYR A 11 -26.12 36.09 15.80
C TYR A 11 -26.43 36.68 14.41
N ARG A 12 -27.49 37.48 14.29
CA ARG A 12 -27.82 38.17 13.03
C ARG A 12 -26.70 39.13 12.62
N PHE A 13 -26.14 39.87 13.56
CA PHE A 13 -25.02 40.77 13.29
C PHE A 13 -23.76 39.99 12.88
N PHE A 14 -23.43 38.92 13.59
CA PHE A 14 -22.28 38.06 13.29
C PHE A 14 -22.36 37.45 11.89
N LYS A 15 -23.56 37.05 11.45
CA LYS A 15 -23.77 36.52 10.09
C LYS A 15 -23.39 37.54 9.00
N LYS A 16 -23.60 38.84 9.27
CA LYS A 16 -23.24 39.93 8.34
C LYS A 16 -21.80 40.41 8.52
N TYR A 17 -21.30 40.45 9.76
CA TYR A 17 -19.97 40.95 10.11
C TYR A 17 -19.25 39.98 11.07
N PRO A 18 -18.64 38.89 10.58
CA PRO A 18 -17.92 37.94 11.45
C PRO A 18 -16.65 38.55 12.10
N HIS A 19 -16.10 39.58 11.46
CA HIS A 19 -14.92 40.33 11.88
C HIS A 19 -15.23 41.83 11.94
N PRO A 20 -16.03 42.27 12.92
CA PRO A 20 -16.44 43.66 12.98
C PRO A 20 -15.27 44.59 13.33
N ASN A 21 -15.21 45.74 12.68
CA ASN A 21 -14.22 46.78 12.96
C ASN A 21 -14.56 47.55 14.25
N ASN A 22 -13.74 48.54 14.65
CA ASN A 22 -13.95 49.30 15.87
C ASN A 22 -15.28 50.08 15.89
N ASN A 23 -15.65 50.71 14.77
CA ASN A 23 -16.86 51.53 14.67
C ASN A 23 -18.11 50.65 14.77
N GLN A 24 -18.12 49.54 14.03
CA GLN A 24 -19.17 48.52 14.08
C GLN A 24 -19.34 47.94 15.48
N ARG A 25 -18.24 47.66 16.17
CA ARG A 25 -18.30 47.17 17.56
C ARG A 25 -18.91 48.20 18.50
N ARG A 26 -18.57 49.49 18.34
CA ARG A 26 -19.12 50.57 19.17
C ARG A 26 -20.61 50.74 18.97
N GLU A 27 -21.04 50.91 17.72
CA GLU A 27 -22.47 51.04 17.38
C GLU A 27 -23.28 49.85 17.90
N PHE A 28 -22.73 48.63 17.77
CA PHE A 28 -23.38 47.43 18.25
C PHE A 28 -23.40 47.31 19.77
N SER A 29 -22.34 47.78 20.45
CA SER A 29 -22.26 47.92 21.90
C SER A 29 -23.39 48.81 22.42
N ASP A 30 -23.50 50.01 21.83
CA ASP A 30 -24.46 51.04 22.23
C ASP A 30 -25.90 50.54 22.03
N LYS A 31 -26.16 49.85 20.91
CA LYS A 31 -27.48 49.30 20.59
C LYS A 31 -27.95 48.22 21.56
N LEU A 32 -27.04 47.42 22.11
CA LEU A 32 -27.37 46.33 23.04
C LEU A 32 -27.12 46.69 24.51
N GLY A 33 -26.61 47.89 24.80
CA GLY A 33 -26.20 48.27 26.16
C GLY A 33 -25.08 47.39 26.71
N LEU A 34 -24.23 46.84 25.84
CA LEU A 34 -23.11 45.99 26.22
C LEU A 34 -21.82 46.80 26.28
N GLU A 35 -20.83 46.29 27.00
CA GLU A 35 -19.49 46.87 26.99
C GLU A 35 -18.72 46.44 25.73
N LEU A 36 -17.92 47.37 25.16
CA LEU A 36 -17.10 47.12 23.97
C LEU A 36 -16.21 45.86 24.09
N PHE A 37 -15.69 45.61 25.29
CA PHE A 37 -14.90 44.44 25.59
C PHE A 37 -15.74 43.15 25.48
N GLN A 38 -16.95 43.12 26.06
CA GLN A 38 -17.84 41.97 25.95
C GLN A 38 -18.14 41.62 24.50
N VAL A 39 -18.42 42.63 23.67
CA VAL A 39 -18.61 42.45 22.22
C VAL A 39 -17.33 41.88 21.60
N LYS A 40 -16.14 42.46 21.86
CA LYS A 40 -14.87 41.94 21.33
C LYS A 40 -14.67 40.45 21.68
N PHE A 41 -14.83 40.08 22.95
CA PHE A 41 -14.62 38.71 23.40
C PHE A 41 -15.67 37.75 22.88
N TRP A 42 -16.92 38.16 22.80
CA TRP A 42 -17.97 37.32 22.23
C TRP A 42 -17.64 36.93 20.78
N PHE A 43 -17.23 37.89 19.94
CA PHE A 43 -16.89 37.61 18.54
C PHE A 43 -15.63 36.74 18.42
N GLN A 44 -14.62 37.00 19.26
CA GLN A 44 -13.42 36.17 19.31
C GLN A 44 -13.75 34.71 19.70
N ASN A 45 -14.50 34.53 20.78
CA ASN A 45 -14.93 33.22 21.27
C ASN A 45 -15.82 32.51 20.26
N LYS A 46 -16.75 33.23 19.61
CA LYS A 46 -17.64 32.64 18.62
C LYS A 46 -16.88 32.10 17.41
N ARG A 47 -15.89 32.85 16.90
CA ARG A 47 -15.02 32.37 15.81
C ARG A 47 -14.18 31.16 16.22
N SER A 48 -13.59 31.20 17.41
CA SER A 48 -12.83 30.06 17.95
C SER A 48 -13.70 28.81 18.08
N GLN A 49 -14.90 28.94 18.65
CA GLN A 49 -15.88 27.86 18.76
C GLN A 49 -16.24 27.26 17.40
N LEU A 50 -16.50 28.10 16.39
CA LEU A 50 -16.83 27.62 15.04
C LEU A 50 -15.65 26.88 14.41
N LYS A 51 -14.43 27.41 14.54
CA LYS A 51 -13.22 26.74 14.06
C LYS A 51 -13.06 25.36 14.71
N THR A 52 -13.18 25.27 16.03
CA THR A 52 -13.08 23.99 16.76
C THR A 52 -14.16 23.01 16.32
N ARG A 53 -15.42 23.45 16.19
CA ARG A 53 -16.51 22.58 15.71
C ARG A 53 -16.26 22.07 14.29
N HIS A 54 -15.77 22.93 13.42
CA HIS A 54 -15.47 22.57 12.04
C HIS A 54 -14.32 21.56 11.95
N GLU A 55 -13.22 21.79 12.67
CA GLU A 55 -12.09 20.84 12.68
C GLU A 55 -12.48 19.51 13.33
N HIS A 56 -13.30 19.53 14.40
CA HIS A 56 -13.82 18.29 14.98
C HIS A 56 -14.66 17.51 13.96
N HIS A 57 -15.56 18.19 13.23
CA HIS A 57 -16.36 17.55 12.19
C HIS A 57 -15.50 16.97 11.07
N LYS A 58 -14.51 17.73 10.59
CA LYS A 58 -13.55 17.25 9.57
C LYS A 58 -12.76 16.04 10.05
N ASN A 59 -12.20 16.10 11.26
CA ASN A 59 -11.45 14.99 11.84
C ASN A 59 -12.33 13.75 12.03
N SER A 60 -13.60 13.91 12.43
CA SER A 60 -14.54 12.79 12.51
C SER A 60 -14.80 12.18 11.14
N HIS A 61 -15.03 13.01 10.12
CA HIS A 61 -15.23 12.55 8.74
C HIS A 61 -14.01 11.76 8.23
N PHE A 62 -12.80 12.30 8.40
CA PHE A 62 -11.59 11.61 7.96
C PHE A 62 -11.33 10.31 8.72
N ARG A 63 -11.73 10.20 9.99
CA ARG A 63 -11.64 8.94 10.75
C ARG A 63 -12.58 7.89 10.18
N THR A 64 -13.84 8.24 9.92
CA THR A 64 -14.79 7.33 9.27
C THR A 64 -14.27 6.84 7.92
N GLU A 65 -13.81 7.75 7.06
CA GLU A 65 -13.26 7.41 5.74
C GLU A 65 -12.00 6.54 5.86
N ASN A 66 -11.13 6.82 6.85
CA ASN A 66 -9.95 6.00 7.08
C ASN A 66 -10.30 4.58 7.51
N ASP A 67 -11.27 4.43 8.41
CA ASP A 67 -11.73 3.13 8.89
C ASP A 67 -12.36 2.33 7.73
N GLU A 68 -13.16 2.96 6.88
CA GLU A 68 -13.72 2.35 5.66
C GLU A 68 -12.62 1.90 4.70
N LEU A 69 -11.62 2.75 4.44
CA LEU A 69 -10.48 2.40 3.60
C LEU A 69 -9.63 1.27 4.19
N GLN A 70 -9.48 1.20 5.51
CA GLN A 70 -8.77 0.10 6.17
C GLN A 70 -9.51 -1.22 6.02
N VAL A 71 -10.84 -1.22 6.17
CA VAL A 71 -11.67 -2.40 5.93
C VAL A 71 -11.54 -2.86 4.48
N GLU A 72 -11.66 -1.95 3.52
CA GLU A 72 -11.54 -2.29 2.09
C GLU A 72 -10.12 -2.77 1.73
N ASN A 73 -9.08 -2.13 2.27
CA ASN A 73 -7.70 -2.53 2.06
C ASN A 73 -7.43 -3.94 2.60
N THR A 74 -7.97 -4.24 3.79
CA THR A 74 -7.87 -5.56 4.41
C THR A 74 -8.58 -6.61 3.55
N ARG A 75 -9.81 -6.32 3.12
CA ARG A 75 -10.57 -7.17 2.20
C ARG A 75 -9.83 -7.45 0.90
N CYS A 76 -9.28 -6.42 0.27
CA CYS A 76 -8.48 -6.55 -0.96
C CYS A 76 -7.23 -7.40 -0.72
N ARG A 77 -6.53 -7.18 0.38
CA ARG A 77 -5.32 -7.91 0.74
C ARG A 77 -5.61 -9.39 1.00
N GLU A 78 -6.70 -9.70 1.70
CA GLU A 78 -7.16 -11.07 1.92
C GLU A 78 -7.57 -11.74 0.60
N ALA A 79 -8.31 -11.05 -0.25
CA ALA A 79 -8.69 -11.56 -1.57
C ALA A 79 -7.46 -11.88 -2.43
N LEU A 80 -6.44 -11.01 -2.42
CA LEU A 80 -5.18 -11.24 -3.11
C LEU A 80 -4.37 -12.39 -2.49
N SER A 81 -4.36 -12.49 -1.17
CA SER A 81 -3.69 -13.59 -0.45
C SER A 81 -4.34 -14.94 -0.78
N ASN A 82 -5.67 -14.98 -0.89
CA ASN A 82 -6.44 -16.19 -1.17
C ASN A 82 -6.57 -16.49 -2.67
N ALA A 83 -6.11 -15.58 -3.53
CA ALA A 83 -6.13 -15.82 -4.97
C ALA A 83 -5.12 -16.92 -5.32
N CYS A 84 -5.60 -17.98 -5.97
CA CYS A 84 -4.80 -19.10 -6.45
C CYS A 84 -4.84 -19.17 -7.98
N CYS A 85 -3.75 -19.66 -8.58
CA CYS A 85 -3.73 -19.94 -10.01
C CYS A 85 -4.61 -21.16 -10.31
N ARG A 86 -5.61 -21.00 -11.21
CA ARG A 86 -6.54 -22.08 -11.58
C ARG A 86 -5.88 -23.28 -12.25
N ALA A 87 -4.71 -23.10 -12.86
CA ALA A 87 -3.98 -24.16 -13.55
C ALA A 87 -3.10 -25.01 -12.62
N CYS A 88 -2.67 -24.49 -11.46
CA CYS A 88 -1.75 -25.20 -10.57
C CYS A 88 -2.18 -25.28 -9.09
N GLY A 89 -3.32 -24.67 -8.71
CA GLY A 89 -3.92 -24.76 -7.38
C GLY A 89 -3.15 -24.06 -6.25
N ARG A 90 -1.97 -23.48 -6.54
CA ARG A 90 -1.12 -22.81 -5.55
C ARG A 90 -1.48 -21.34 -5.39
N ALA A 91 -1.37 -20.84 -4.16
CA ALA A 91 -1.53 -19.43 -3.82
C ALA A 91 -0.58 -18.56 -4.63
N ILE A 92 -1.10 -17.46 -5.19
CA ILE A 92 -0.32 -16.50 -6.00
C ILE A 92 0.69 -15.75 -5.11
N PHE A 93 0.44 -15.68 -3.80
CA PHE A 93 1.25 -14.90 -2.87
C PHE A 93 2.07 -15.78 -1.93
N VAL A 94 3.17 -16.34 -2.44
CA VAL A 94 4.29 -16.75 -1.60
C VAL A 94 5.51 -15.93 -2.04
N ALA A 95 5.94 -15.01 -1.18
CA ALA A 95 7.25 -14.34 -1.22
C ALA A 95 7.58 -13.49 -2.47
N GLY A 96 6.70 -12.56 -2.87
CA GLY A 96 7.06 -11.52 -3.84
C GLY A 96 7.38 -12.01 -5.26
N MET A 97 7.08 -13.27 -5.56
CA MET A 97 7.24 -13.85 -6.88
C MET A 97 6.01 -13.52 -7.73
N SER A 98 6.23 -13.12 -8.98
CA SER A 98 5.11 -12.89 -9.91
C SER A 98 4.40 -14.21 -10.23
N SER A 99 3.09 -14.14 -10.51
CA SER A 99 2.30 -15.32 -10.92
C SER A 99 2.94 -16.08 -12.09
N ASN A 100 3.60 -15.36 -13.01
CA ASN A 100 4.29 -15.94 -14.16
C ASN A 100 5.56 -16.68 -13.74
N GLU A 101 6.35 -16.09 -12.83
CA GLU A 101 7.59 -16.70 -12.34
C GLU A 101 7.32 -18.03 -11.61
N HIS A 102 6.27 -18.08 -10.80
CA HIS A 102 5.86 -19.32 -10.14
C HIS A 102 5.43 -20.40 -11.14
N CYS A 103 4.57 -20.06 -12.12
CA CYS A 103 4.16 -20.99 -13.17
C CYS A 103 5.36 -21.52 -13.98
N LEU A 104 6.32 -20.66 -14.32
CA LEU A 104 7.53 -21.08 -15.05
C LEU A 104 8.38 -22.04 -14.24
N ARG A 105 8.54 -21.84 -12.92
CA ARG A 105 9.30 -22.79 -12.08
C ARG A 105 8.63 -24.15 -12.00
N VAL A 106 7.30 -24.18 -11.91
CA VAL A 106 6.50 -25.41 -11.90
C VAL A 106 6.65 -26.17 -13.21
N GLU A 107 6.49 -25.48 -14.34
CA GLU A 107 6.62 -26.11 -15.65
C GLU A 107 8.05 -26.60 -15.90
N ASN A 108 9.06 -25.86 -15.46
CA ASN A 108 10.46 -26.31 -15.51
C ASN A 108 10.69 -27.59 -14.69
N ALA A 109 10.06 -27.74 -13.53
CA ALA A 109 10.16 -28.98 -12.75
C ALA A 109 9.52 -30.16 -13.51
N ARG A 110 8.33 -29.97 -14.09
CA ARG A 110 7.64 -30.98 -14.89
C ARG A 110 8.45 -31.41 -16.11
N LEU A 111 9.03 -30.45 -16.84
CA LEU A 111 9.87 -30.73 -18.00
C LEU A 111 11.15 -31.49 -17.61
N ARG A 112 11.72 -31.22 -16.44
CA ARG A 112 12.89 -31.96 -15.93
C ARG A 112 12.54 -33.42 -15.63
N GLU A 113 11.40 -33.68 -14.98
CA GLU A 113 10.92 -35.04 -14.74
C GLU A 113 10.68 -35.79 -16.06
N GLN A 114 10.06 -35.14 -17.05
CA GLN A 114 9.85 -35.74 -18.38
C GLN A 114 11.17 -36.10 -19.05
N ILE A 115 12.17 -35.21 -18.99
CA ILE A 115 13.50 -35.48 -19.55
C ILE A 115 14.14 -36.67 -18.84
N GLU A 116 14.03 -36.76 -17.52
CA GLU A 116 14.58 -37.86 -16.74
C GLU A 116 13.93 -39.21 -17.12
N GLU A 117 12.61 -39.23 -17.27
CA GLU A 117 11.85 -40.42 -17.69
C GLU A 117 12.19 -40.86 -19.13
N ASP A 118 12.29 -39.91 -20.06
CA ASP A 118 12.66 -40.19 -21.45
C ASP A 118 14.09 -40.73 -21.54
N LEU A 119 15.02 -40.17 -20.76
CA LEU A 119 16.39 -40.67 -20.66
C LEU A 119 16.45 -42.07 -20.08
N ALA A 120 15.71 -42.35 -18.99
CA ALA A 120 15.62 -43.69 -18.41
C ALA A 120 15.07 -44.70 -19.44
N THR A 121 14.05 -44.30 -20.20
CA THR A 121 13.46 -45.12 -21.28
C THR A 121 14.47 -45.40 -22.39
N ILE A 122 15.23 -44.39 -22.82
CA ILE A 122 16.26 -44.53 -23.84
C ILE A 122 17.37 -45.46 -23.35
N VAL A 123 17.89 -45.23 -22.14
CA VAL A 123 18.93 -46.08 -21.53
C VAL A 123 18.45 -47.52 -21.41
N ALA A 124 17.23 -47.77 -20.96
CA ALA A 124 16.64 -49.11 -20.89
C ALA A 124 16.56 -49.79 -22.27
N LYS A 125 16.20 -49.05 -23.33
CA LYS A 125 16.20 -49.54 -24.72
C LYS A 125 17.61 -49.88 -25.23
N PHE A 126 18.63 -49.13 -24.80
CA PHE A 126 20.03 -49.40 -25.15
C PHE A 126 20.63 -50.56 -24.36
N ILE A 127 20.27 -50.75 -23.09
CA ILE A 127 20.71 -51.90 -22.28
C ILE A 127 20.03 -53.20 -22.74
N SER A 128 18.78 -53.12 -23.22
CA SER A 128 18.02 -54.28 -23.73
C SER A 128 18.41 -54.73 -25.14
N LYS A 129 19.34 -54.02 -25.81
CA LYS A 129 19.90 -54.40 -27.10
C LYS A 129 21.42 -54.60 -26.94
N PRO A 130 21.97 -55.79 -27.23
CA PRO A 130 23.42 -55.96 -27.17
C PRO A 130 24.08 -55.04 -28.20
N LEU A 131 24.88 -54.09 -27.71
CA LEU A 131 25.79 -53.29 -28.53
C LEU A 131 26.76 -54.27 -29.21
N LYS A 132 26.62 -54.46 -30.52
CA LYS A 132 27.72 -54.98 -31.35
C LYS A 132 28.75 -53.85 -31.47
N HIS A 133 29.64 -53.75 -30.47
CA HIS A 133 30.77 -52.84 -30.53
C HIS A 133 31.86 -53.52 -31.36
N ASP A 134 32.07 -53.06 -32.58
CA ASP A 134 33.33 -53.33 -33.28
C ASP A 134 34.40 -52.45 -32.64
N ALA A 135 35.49 -53.08 -32.21
CA ALA A 135 36.55 -52.42 -31.47
C ALA A 135 37.55 -51.80 -32.44
N THR A 136 37.67 -50.47 -32.46
CA THR A 136 38.92 -49.81 -32.84
C THR A 136 39.04 -48.52 -32.07
N ILE A 137 39.97 -48.52 -31.11
CA ILE A 137 40.42 -47.33 -30.39
C ILE A 137 41.43 -46.63 -31.29
N PRO A 138 41.32 -45.30 -31.45
CA PRO A 138 42.49 -44.45 -31.43
C PRO A 138 42.38 -43.45 -30.27
N SER A 139 43.39 -43.51 -29.43
CA SER A 139 43.69 -42.60 -28.34
C SER A 139 44.26 -41.28 -28.85
N SER A 140 43.66 -40.15 -28.45
CA SER A 140 44.36 -38.88 -28.27
C SER A 140 43.52 -37.88 -27.45
N THR A 141 44.09 -37.47 -26.31
CA THR A 141 44.26 -36.08 -25.82
C THR A 141 43.14 -35.09 -26.17
N THR A 142 42.48 -34.38 -25.25
CA THR A 142 43.03 -33.52 -24.18
C THR A 142 41.82 -32.96 -23.40
N SER A 143 41.85 -32.93 -22.06
CA SER A 143 40.80 -32.25 -21.27
C SER A 143 41.03 -30.74 -21.25
N PRO A 144 40.01 -29.89 -21.46
CA PRO A 144 40.01 -28.54 -20.92
C PRO A 144 39.29 -28.54 -19.57
N ALA A 145 39.99 -28.05 -18.55
CA ALA A 145 39.41 -27.71 -17.26
C ALA A 145 38.41 -26.56 -17.43
N ILE A 146 37.19 -26.69 -16.91
CA ILE A 146 36.24 -25.58 -16.80
C ILE A 146 36.36 -25.04 -15.38
N ASP A 147 36.95 -23.86 -15.25
CA ASP A 147 36.96 -23.09 -14.00
C ASP A 147 35.53 -22.66 -13.67
N ILE A 148 35.04 -23.10 -12.51
CA ILE A 148 33.80 -22.61 -11.93
C ILE A 148 34.15 -21.33 -11.16
N GLU A 149 33.96 -20.17 -11.78
CA GLU A 149 34.11 -18.89 -11.09
C GLU A 149 32.93 -18.67 -10.13
N ALA A 150 33.24 -18.49 -8.84
CA ALA A 150 32.27 -18.25 -7.78
C ALA A 150 31.53 -16.91 -7.95
N PRO A 151 30.25 -16.79 -7.54
CA PRO A 151 29.52 -15.54 -7.66
C PRO A 151 30.09 -14.46 -6.73
N ARG A 152 30.46 -13.32 -7.32
CA ARG A 152 30.84 -12.10 -6.59
C ARG A 152 29.68 -11.63 -5.71
N LYS A 153 29.92 -11.53 -4.40
CA LYS A 153 29.03 -10.81 -3.47
C LYS A 153 29.00 -9.32 -3.84
N LEU A 154 27.91 -8.85 -4.45
CA LEU A 154 27.60 -7.43 -4.46
C LEU A 154 27.01 -7.04 -3.10
N LYS A 155 27.87 -6.45 -2.27
CA LYS A 155 27.51 -5.76 -1.03
C LYS A 155 26.54 -4.64 -1.38
N GLY A 156 25.44 -4.57 -0.66
CA GLY A 156 24.50 -3.47 -0.75
C GLY A 156 25.15 -2.12 -0.41
N LYS A 157 24.54 -1.06 -0.94
CA LYS A 157 24.50 0.23 -0.28
C LYS A 157 23.05 0.71 -0.26
N GLN A 158 22.48 0.66 0.94
CA GLN A 158 21.45 1.61 1.33
C GLN A 158 21.97 3.03 1.08
N LYS A 159 21.13 3.87 0.50
CA LYS A 159 21.12 5.29 0.84
C LYS A 159 19.67 5.74 0.89
N ILE A 160 19.19 5.84 2.12
CA ILE A 160 18.01 6.60 2.53
C ILE A 160 18.48 8.06 2.69
N GLU A 161 17.53 8.99 2.57
CA GLU A 161 17.56 10.40 3.02
C GLU A 161 18.19 11.36 1.99
N GLU A 162 17.54 12.43 1.54
CA GLU A 162 16.40 13.23 2.05
C GLU A 162 15.55 13.76 0.88
#